data_AF-A0A5S3V3P6-F1
#
_entry.id   AF-A0A5S3V3P6-F1
#
_cell.length_a   1.000
_cell.length_b   1.000
_cell.length_c   1.000
_cell.angle_alpha   90.00
_cell.angle_beta   90.00
_cell.angle_gamma   90.00
#
_symmetry.space_group_name_H-M   'P 1'
#
loop_
_entity.id
_entity.type
_entity.pdbx_description
1 polymer ?
#
loop_
_entity_poly.entity_id
_entity_poly.type
_entity_poly.pdbx_seq_one_letter_code
_entity_poly.pdbx_strand_id
1 'polypeptide(L)'
;MKLSYLILLTIASVAFFYIQLWDDKIVTPLYFSLLALNLFFAAYTKNINMAHITGFILIIVGANRLVFETGLINDVTPSNNLLLQGLLIYGTSFLFSLALALILIFRVQLSRILSSSKNIELTHFDGIFHWIFIYMALVNLIAMAEYIGWSYFEMKSWRFIYNNFEAFIYIGWALSCGALLTMMICSSKDNRRDEVGAL
;
A
#
# COMPACT_ATOMS: atom_id res chain seq x y z
N MET A 1 -4.10 26.10 -6.53
CA MET A 1 -4.00 24.84 -7.31
C MET A 1 -5.16 23.93 -6.93
N LYS A 2 -5.87 23.32 -7.89
CA LYS A 2 -6.95 22.35 -7.56
C LYS A 2 -6.34 21.15 -6.84
N LEU A 3 -7.07 20.56 -5.89
CA LEU A 3 -6.62 19.41 -5.10
C LEU A 3 -6.16 18.25 -5.99
N SER A 4 -6.88 17.99 -7.09
CA SER A 4 -6.52 16.97 -8.07
C SER A 4 -5.14 17.16 -8.70
N TYR A 5 -4.75 18.41 -9.02
CA TYR A 5 -3.41 18.69 -9.55
C TYR A 5 -2.31 18.52 -8.51
N LEU A 6 -2.59 18.79 -7.23
CA LEU A 6 -1.64 18.56 -6.14
C LEU A 6 -1.40 17.07 -5.93
N ILE A 7 -2.48 16.29 -5.89
CA ILE A 7 -2.42 14.82 -5.80
C ILE A 7 -1.59 14.28 -6.96
N LEU A 8 -1.94 14.65 -8.19
CA LEU A 8 -1.25 14.16 -9.39
C LEU A 8 0.23 14.53 -9.40
N LEU A 9 0.58 15.78 -9.08
CA LEU A 9 1.97 16.25 -9.11
C LEU A 9 2.81 15.57 -8.01
N THR A 10 2.25 15.39 -6.81
CA THR A 10 2.94 14.71 -5.71
C THR A 10 3.18 13.24 -6.04
N ILE A 11 2.14 12.56 -6.53
CA ILE A 11 2.25 11.16 -6.98
C ILE A 11 3.27 11.02 -8.11
N ALA A 12 3.21 11.87 -9.14
CA ALA A 12 4.15 11.81 -10.26
C ALA A 12 5.61 12.06 -9.84
N SER A 13 5.83 13.02 -8.93
CA SER A 13 7.16 13.34 -8.42
C SER A 13 7.75 12.19 -7.60
N VAL A 14 6.93 11.58 -6.73
CA VAL A 14 7.34 10.44 -5.90
C VAL A 14 7.56 9.20 -6.75
N ALA A 15 6.70 8.93 -7.74
CA ALA A 15 6.89 7.85 -8.69
C ALA A 15 8.21 7.99 -9.46
N PHE A 16 8.51 9.19 -9.96
CA PHE A 16 9.78 9.46 -10.65
C PHE A 16 11.00 9.24 -9.74
N PHE A 17 10.91 9.63 -8.47
CA PHE A 17 11.97 9.40 -7.49
C PHE A 17 12.16 7.89 -7.19
N TYR A 18 11.07 7.16 -6.93
CA TYR A 18 11.12 5.73 -6.59
C TYR A 18 11.65 4.86 -7.74
N ILE A 19 11.33 5.21 -9.00
CA ILE A 19 11.84 4.51 -10.19
C ILE A 19 13.37 4.53 -10.26
N GLN A 20 14.05 5.54 -9.71
CA GLN A 20 15.51 5.61 -9.74
C GLN A 20 16.19 4.76 -8.67
N LEU A 21 15.48 4.32 -7.63
CA LEU A 21 16.07 3.60 -6.51
C LEU A 21 16.17 2.10 -6.78
N TRP A 22 15.12 1.48 -7.33
CA TRP A 22 15.00 0.08 -7.77
C TRP A 22 15.77 -0.97 -6.93
N ASP A 23 15.82 -0.77 -5.62
CA ASP A 23 16.51 -1.63 -4.66
C ASP A 23 15.58 -1.81 -3.44
N ASP A 24 15.24 -3.06 -3.13
CA ASP A 24 14.31 -3.42 -2.06
C ASP A 24 14.80 -2.94 -0.68
N LYS A 25 16.11 -2.89 -0.47
CA LYS A 25 16.76 -2.45 0.77
C LYS A 25 16.63 -0.96 1.00
N ILE A 26 16.34 -0.20 -0.05
CA ILE A 26 16.15 1.25 0.03
C ILE A 26 14.66 1.59 -0.02
N VAL A 27 13.94 0.99 -0.97
CA VAL A 27 12.53 1.27 -1.25
C VAL A 27 11.63 0.84 -0.08
N THR A 28 11.91 -0.30 0.55
CA THR A 28 11.10 -0.81 1.68
C THR A 28 11.23 0.09 2.92
N PRO A 29 12.43 0.39 3.44
CA PRO A 29 12.54 1.25 4.62
C PRO A 29 11.98 2.65 4.40
N LEU A 30 12.10 3.22 3.19
CA LEU A 30 11.50 4.52 2.87
C LEU A 30 9.97 4.49 2.95
N TYR A 31 9.34 3.45 2.41
CA TYR A 31 7.89 3.29 2.46
C TYR A 31 7.38 3.20 3.91
N PHE A 32 8.00 2.33 4.72
CA PHE A 32 7.65 2.19 6.13
C PHE A 32 7.92 3.47 6.94
N SER A 33 9.03 4.16 6.65
CA SER A 33 9.37 5.43 7.32
C SER A 33 8.32 6.50 7.03
N LEU A 34 7.80 6.57 5.80
CA LEU A 34 6.75 7.52 5.45
C LEU A 34 5.40 7.16 6.09
N LEU A 35 5.05 5.87 6.17
CA LEU A 35 3.87 5.41 6.92
C LEU A 35 3.97 5.80 8.40
N ALA A 36 5.12 5.56 9.03
CA ALA A 36 5.36 5.92 10.43
C ALA A 36 5.27 7.45 10.65
N LEU A 37 5.89 8.24 9.77
CA LEU A 37 5.83 9.69 9.81
C LEU A 37 4.39 10.21 9.66
N ASN A 38 3.63 9.61 8.74
CA ASN A 38 2.25 9.98 8.48
C ASN A 38 1.35 9.66 9.69
N LEU A 39 1.57 8.51 10.33
CA LEU A 39 0.85 8.13 11.55
C LEU A 39 1.18 9.06 12.72
N PHE A 40 2.46 9.42 12.91
CA PHE A 40 2.88 10.40 13.91
C PHE A 40 2.24 11.78 13.64
N PHE A 41 2.26 12.24 12.39
CA PHE A 41 1.65 13.50 12.00
C PHE A 41 0.13 13.49 12.22
N ALA A 42 -0.55 12.39 11.93
CA ALA A 42 -1.97 12.22 12.18
C ALA A 42 -2.30 12.28 13.68
N ALA A 43 -1.48 11.64 14.52
CA ALA A 43 -1.62 11.73 15.98
C ALA A 43 -1.41 13.16 16.49
N TYR A 44 -0.37 13.84 16.01
CA TYR A 44 -0.07 15.24 16.36
C TYR A 44 -1.20 16.20 15.97
N THR A 45 -1.73 16.05 14.76
CA THR A 45 -2.84 16.87 14.23
C THR A 45 -4.22 16.40 14.70
N LYS A 46 -4.29 15.33 15.49
CA LYS A 46 -5.52 14.66 15.95
C LYS A 46 -6.46 14.26 14.80
N ASN A 47 -5.92 14.01 13.61
CA ASN A 47 -6.68 13.57 12.44
C ASN A 47 -6.92 12.05 12.49
N ILE A 48 -8.09 11.64 12.99
CA ILE A 48 -8.39 10.22 13.18
C ILE A 48 -8.56 9.45 11.87
N ASN A 49 -9.09 10.09 10.82
CA ASN A 49 -9.28 9.45 9.52
C ASN A 49 -7.93 9.05 8.92
N MET A 50 -7.00 9.99 8.94
CA MET A 50 -5.62 9.78 8.50
C MET A 50 -4.91 8.73 9.35
N ALA A 51 -5.05 8.79 10.69
CA ALA A 51 -4.43 7.82 11.59
C ALA A 51 -4.92 6.39 11.31
N HIS A 52 -6.22 6.20 11.09
CA HIS A 52 -6.78 4.88 10.79
C HIS A 52 -6.37 4.37 9.41
N ILE A 53 -6.45 5.20 8.35
CA ILE A 53 -6.01 4.82 7.00
C ILE A 53 -4.55 4.33 7.04
N THR A 54 -3.67 5.17 7.59
CA THR A 54 -2.23 4.86 7.67
C THR A 54 -1.95 3.70 8.61
N GLY A 55 -2.66 3.60 9.72
CA GLY A 55 -2.53 2.50 10.68
C GLY A 55 -2.92 1.15 10.09
N PHE A 56 -4.04 1.06 9.37
CA PHE A 56 -4.43 -0.18 8.69
C PHE A 56 -3.40 -0.61 7.65
N ILE A 57 -2.91 0.34 6.85
CA ILE A 57 -1.87 0.04 5.84
C ILE A 57 -0.60 -0.47 6.52
N LEU A 58 -0.13 0.23 7.57
CA LEU A 58 1.09 -0.13 8.28
C LEU A 58 1.00 -1.52 8.91
N ILE A 59 -0.12 -1.82 9.58
CA ILE A 59 -0.34 -3.12 10.23
C ILE A 59 -0.35 -4.24 9.19
N ILE A 60 -1.13 -4.11 8.12
CA ILE A 60 -1.31 -5.19 7.16
C ILE A 60 -0.07 -5.39 6.28
N VAL A 61 0.55 -4.31 5.81
CA VAL A 61 1.80 -4.42 5.03
C VAL A 61 2.96 -4.89 5.91
N GLY A 62 3.03 -4.41 7.16
CA GLY A 62 4.00 -4.89 8.14
C GLY A 62 3.85 -6.38 8.44
N ALA A 63 2.61 -6.84 8.66
CA ALA A 63 2.32 -8.26 8.86
C ALA A 63 2.74 -9.10 7.65
N ASN A 64 2.41 -8.66 6.42
CA ASN A 64 2.84 -9.35 5.21
C ASN A 64 4.37 -9.46 5.14
N ARG A 65 5.09 -8.37 5.43
CA ARG A 65 6.56 -8.37 5.41
C ARG A 65 7.15 -9.32 6.46
N LEU A 66 6.61 -9.32 7.67
CA LEU A 66 7.05 -10.22 8.75
C LEU A 66 6.89 -11.70 8.38
N VAL A 67 5.84 -12.08 7.64
CA VAL A 67 5.66 -13.47 7.18
C VAL A 67 6.85 -13.94 6.34
N PHE A 68 7.41 -13.09 5.50
CA PHE A 68 8.57 -13.43 4.66
C PHE A 68 9.90 -13.26 5.42
N GLU A 69 10.07 -12.19 6.21
CA GLU A 69 11.33 -11.95 6.94
C GLU A 69 11.58 -12.98 8.05
N THR A 70 10.53 -13.50 8.69
CA THR A 70 10.66 -14.55 9.70
C THR A 70 10.88 -15.94 9.09
N GLY A 71 10.81 -16.08 7.77
CA GLY A 71 10.91 -17.35 7.07
C GLY A 71 9.69 -18.26 7.27
N LEU A 72 8.56 -17.72 7.76
CA LEU A 72 7.27 -18.42 7.84
C LEU A 72 6.84 -18.90 6.45
N ILE A 73 7.11 -18.07 5.43
CA ILE A 73 7.12 -18.44 4.02
C ILE A 73 8.50 -18.04 3.47
N ASN A 74 9.16 -18.94 2.75
CA ASN A 74 10.49 -18.70 2.21
C ASN A 74 10.57 -19.14 0.73
N ASP A 75 11.37 -18.43 -0.04
CA ASP A 75 11.71 -18.64 -1.44
C ASP A 75 12.42 -19.97 -1.72
N VAL A 76 12.69 -20.76 -0.69
CA VAL A 76 13.36 -22.07 -0.78
C VAL A 76 12.43 -23.21 -0.33
N THR A 77 11.29 -22.92 0.29
CA THR A 77 10.43 -23.96 0.87
C THR A 77 8.97 -23.75 0.49
N PRO A 78 8.34 -24.70 -0.25
CA PRO A 78 8.86 -26.01 -0.63
C PRO A 78 9.58 -26.00 -1.99
N SER A 79 10.91 -26.18 -1.98
CA SER A 79 11.75 -26.34 -3.19
C SER A 79 11.32 -27.51 -4.08
N ASN A 80 10.71 -28.53 -3.48
CA ASN A 80 10.31 -29.76 -4.16
C ASN A 80 9.02 -29.60 -4.99
N ASN A 81 8.28 -28.51 -4.79
CA ASN A 81 6.99 -28.29 -5.43
C ASN A 81 6.88 -26.81 -5.82
N LEU A 82 7.36 -26.49 -7.03
CA LEU A 82 7.31 -25.15 -7.61
C LEU A 82 5.88 -24.59 -7.58
N LEU A 83 4.88 -25.39 -7.97
CA LEU A 83 3.47 -24.97 -7.93
C LEU A 83 3.07 -24.46 -6.53
N LEU A 84 3.39 -25.22 -5.49
CA LEU A 84 3.10 -24.86 -4.11
C LEU A 84 3.89 -23.63 -3.65
N GLN A 85 5.15 -23.51 -4.07
CA GLN A 85 5.99 -22.35 -3.80
C GLN A 85 5.38 -21.05 -4.37
N GLY A 86 5.01 -21.05 -5.65
CA GLY A 86 4.38 -19.89 -6.28
C GLY A 86 3.05 -19.51 -5.63
N LEU A 87 2.24 -20.51 -5.29
CA LEU A 87 0.96 -20.31 -4.61
C LEU A 87 1.14 -19.71 -3.21
N LEU A 88 2.17 -20.13 -2.47
CA LEU A 88 2.45 -19.58 -1.15
C LEU A 88 2.96 -18.14 -1.23
N ILE A 89 3.95 -17.85 -2.08
CA ILE A 89 4.57 -16.51 -2.15
C ILE A 89 3.57 -15.47 -2.67
N TYR A 90 3.08 -15.69 -3.89
CA TYR A 90 2.19 -14.73 -4.54
C TYR A 90 0.77 -14.78 -3.98
N GLY A 91 0.28 -15.96 -3.60
CA GLY A 91 -1.05 -16.11 -3.01
C GLY A 91 -1.14 -15.45 -1.63
N THR A 92 -0.10 -15.54 -0.80
CA THR A 92 -0.10 -14.84 0.51
C THR A 92 -0.11 -13.33 0.32
N SER A 93 0.78 -12.80 -0.53
CA SER A 93 0.84 -11.37 -0.82
C SER A 93 -0.46 -10.86 -1.48
N PHE A 94 -1.11 -11.68 -2.32
CA PHE A 94 -2.44 -11.42 -2.86
C PHE A 94 -3.49 -11.32 -1.75
N LEU A 95 -3.55 -12.29 -0.83
CA LEU A 95 -4.53 -12.30 0.26
C LEU A 95 -4.35 -11.10 1.18
N PHE A 96 -3.12 -10.74 1.54
CA PHE A 96 -2.85 -9.54 2.33
C PHE A 96 -3.28 -8.25 1.60
N SER A 97 -2.96 -8.13 0.30
CA SER A 97 -3.35 -6.97 -0.50
C SER A 97 -4.87 -6.86 -0.66
N LEU A 98 -5.56 -7.99 -0.87
CA LEU A 98 -7.01 -8.06 -0.97
C LEU A 98 -7.68 -7.74 0.36
N ALA A 99 -7.19 -8.30 1.47
CA ALA A 99 -7.68 -8.01 2.80
C ALA A 99 -7.55 -6.51 3.12
N LEU A 100 -6.40 -5.90 2.80
CA LEU A 100 -6.21 -4.46 2.98
C LEU A 100 -7.15 -3.64 2.10
N ALA A 101 -7.34 -4.01 0.83
CA ALA A 101 -8.30 -3.34 -0.05
C ALA A 101 -9.73 -3.38 0.55
N LEU A 102 -10.17 -4.54 1.05
CA LEU A 102 -11.48 -4.69 1.70
C LEU A 102 -11.59 -3.86 2.98
N ILE A 103 -10.55 -3.86 3.82
CA ILE A 103 -10.48 -3.02 5.03
C ILE A 103 -10.61 -1.55 4.66
N LEU A 104 -9.96 -1.12 3.58
CA LEU A 104 -10.01 0.27 3.12
C LEU A 104 -11.36 0.65 2.47
N ILE A 105 -12.01 -0.28 1.77
CA ILE A 105 -13.39 -0.08 1.27
C ILE A 105 -14.36 0.15 2.43
N PHE A 106 -14.25 -0.66 3.50
CA PHE A 106 -15.10 -0.57 4.68
C PHE A 106 -14.47 0.25 5.82
N ARG A 107 -13.50 1.13 5.50
CA ARG A 107 -12.67 1.82 6.48
C ARG A 107 -13.51 2.59 7.48
N VAL A 108 -14.53 3.30 7.01
CA VAL A 108 -15.39 4.15 7.85
C VAL A 108 -16.18 3.31 8.85
N GLN A 109 -16.76 2.19 8.41
CA GLN A 109 -17.50 1.28 9.27
C GLN A 109 -16.59 0.65 10.32
N LEU A 110 -15.42 0.14 9.90
CA LEU A 110 -14.42 -0.43 10.79
C LEU A 110 -13.89 0.60 11.80
N SER A 111 -13.61 1.82 11.33
CA SER A 111 -13.13 2.91 12.16
C SER A 111 -14.12 3.27 13.26
N ARG A 112 -15.42 3.31 12.97
CA ARG A 112 -16.47 3.60 13.96
C ARG A 112 -16.62 2.51 15.01
N ILE A 113 -16.34 1.26 14.64
CA ILE A 113 -16.32 0.14 15.58
C ILE A 113 -15.09 0.24 16.50
N LEU A 114 -13.93 0.61 15.95
CA LEU A 114 -12.67 0.71 16.72
C LEU A 114 -12.59 1.98 17.57
N SER A 115 -13.14 3.08 17.08
CA SER A 115 -13.13 4.39 17.72
C SER A 115 -14.52 4.99 17.64
N SER A 116 -15.15 5.21 18.79
CA SER A 116 -16.44 5.89 18.90
C SER A 116 -16.36 7.41 18.63
N SER A 117 -15.38 7.86 17.84
CA SER A 117 -15.18 9.26 17.51
C SER A 117 -16.23 9.75 16.50
N LYS A 118 -16.80 10.93 16.79
CA LYS A 118 -17.75 11.60 15.91
C LYS A 118 -17.10 12.17 14.64
N ASN A 119 -15.77 12.30 14.62
CA ASN A 119 -15.02 12.90 13.51
C ASN A 119 -14.63 11.89 12.42
N ILE A 120 -15.23 10.69 12.46
CA ILE A 120 -14.97 9.64 11.47
C ILE A 120 -15.88 9.83 10.26
N GLU A 121 -15.25 10.18 9.15
CA GLU A 121 -15.90 10.50 7.90
C GLU A 121 -15.19 9.86 6.70
N LEU A 122 -15.92 9.80 5.59
CA LEU A 122 -15.39 9.37 4.32
C LEU A 122 -14.54 10.50 3.72
N THR A 123 -13.28 10.20 3.41
CA THR A 123 -12.32 11.13 2.83
C THR A 123 -12.05 10.78 1.36
N HIS A 124 -11.48 11.73 0.61
CA HIS A 124 -11.02 11.46 -0.75
C HIS A 124 -9.94 10.35 -0.80
N PHE A 125 -9.17 10.18 0.28
CA PHE A 125 -8.09 9.21 0.36
C PHE A 125 -8.59 7.77 0.50
N ASP A 126 -9.79 7.55 1.05
CA ASP A 126 -10.45 6.24 1.02
C ASP A 126 -10.59 5.76 -0.42
N GLY A 127 -11.04 6.67 -1.30
CA GLY A 127 -11.18 6.43 -2.72
C GLY A 127 -9.85 6.10 -3.42
N ILE A 128 -8.72 6.60 -2.93
CA ILE A 128 -7.41 6.40 -3.57
C ILE A 128 -6.76 5.11 -3.08
N PHE A 129 -6.66 4.93 -1.75
CA PHE A 129 -5.89 3.82 -1.18
C PHE A 129 -6.50 2.45 -1.51
N HIS A 130 -7.83 2.28 -1.48
CA HIS A 130 -8.40 0.97 -1.81
C HIS A 130 -8.07 0.57 -3.26
N TRP A 131 -8.10 1.50 -4.22
CA TRP A 131 -7.72 1.22 -5.60
C TRP A 131 -6.23 0.86 -5.75
N ILE A 132 -5.34 1.51 -4.98
CA ILE A 132 -3.92 1.14 -4.95
C ILE A 132 -3.77 -0.32 -4.49
N PHE A 133 -4.47 -0.74 -3.45
CA PHE A 133 -4.36 -2.11 -2.95
C PHE A 133 -5.11 -3.14 -3.80
N ILE A 134 -6.17 -2.75 -4.51
CA ILE A 134 -6.76 -3.57 -5.59
C ILE A 134 -5.73 -3.82 -6.69
N TYR A 135 -5.03 -2.77 -7.13
CA TYR A 135 -3.94 -2.90 -8.10
C TYR A 135 -2.86 -3.87 -7.60
N MET A 136 -2.41 -3.74 -6.34
CA MET A 136 -1.42 -4.66 -5.75
C MET A 136 -1.93 -6.10 -5.71
N ALA A 137 -3.20 -6.30 -5.36
CA ALA A 137 -3.81 -7.64 -5.39
C ALA A 137 -3.81 -8.20 -6.82
N LEU A 138 -4.19 -7.41 -7.83
CA LEU A 138 -4.17 -7.84 -9.23
C LEU A 138 -2.76 -8.20 -9.72
N VAL A 139 -1.75 -7.40 -9.37
CA VAL A 139 -0.34 -7.70 -9.70
C VAL A 139 0.07 -9.05 -9.10
N ASN A 140 -0.22 -9.28 -7.81
CA ASN A 140 0.08 -10.56 -7.15
C ASN A 140 -0.68 -11.74 -7.77
N LEU A 141 -1.95 -11.56 -8.11
CA LEU A 141 -2.76 -12.59 -8.76
C LEU A 141 -2.23 -12.97 -10.14
N ILE A 142 -1.86 -11.97 -10.95
CA ILE A 142 -1.30 -12.20 -12.29
C ILE A 142 0.10 -12.82 -12.18
N ALA A 143 0.94 -12.36 -11.25
CA ALA A 143 2.25 -12.95 -11.00
C ALA A 143 2.13 -14.42 -10.59
N MET A 144 1.16 -14.76 -9.74
CA MET A 144 0.83 -16.14 -9.38
C MET A 144 0.42 -16.95 -10.62
N ALA A 145 -0.49 -16.43 -11.44
CA ALA A 145 -0.96 -17.11 -12.63
C ALA A 145 0.16 -17.33 -13.67
N GLU A 146 1.00 -16.33 -13.92
CA GLU A 146 2.16 -16.43 -14.80
C GLU A 146 3.19 -17.44 -14.26
N TYR A 147 3.45 -17.42 -12.95
CA TYR A 147 4.37 -18.38 -12.33
C TYR A 147 3.86 -19.82 -12.46
N ILE A 148 2.56 -20.06 -12.26
CA ILE A 148 1.94 -21.37 -12.46
C ILE A 148 1.99 -21.76 -13.94
N GLY A 149 1.66 -20.85 -14.85
CA GLY A 149 1.76 -21.04 -16.30
C GLY A 149 3.17 -21.44 -16.74
N TRP A 150 4.18 -20.76 -16.20
CA TRP A 150 5.58 -21.04 -16.50
C TRP A 150 6.06 -22.37 -15.91
N SER A 151 5.77 -22.63 -14.62
CA SER A 151 6.31 -23.78 -13.89
C SER A 151 5.57 -25.10 -14.17
N TYR A 152 4.26 -25.06 -14.43
CA TYR A 152 3.43 -26.25 -14.60
C TYR A 152 2.98 -26.49 -16.03
N PHE A 153 2.62 -25.43 -16.76
CA PHE A 153 2.13 -25.53 -18.14
C PHE A 153 3.21 -25.26 -19.20
N GLU A 154 4.47 -25.07 -18.78
CA GLU A 154 5.62 -24.75 -19.63
C GLU A 154 5.42 -23.55 -20.57
N MET A 155 4.54 -22.61 -20.20
CA MET A 155 4.22 -21.41 -20.98
C MET A 155 5.35 -20.37 -20.86
N LYS A 156 6.47 -20.64 -21.53
CA LYS A 156 7.71 -19.85 -21.43
C LYS A 156 7.57 -18.38 -21.83
N SER A 157 6.56 -18.00 -22.62
CA SER A 157 6.29 -16.62 -23.01
C SER A 157 5.52 -15.80 -21.96
N TRP A 158 4.90 -16.46 -20.97
CA TRP A 158 3.98 -15.81 -20.04
C TRP A 158 4.68 -15.49 -18.71
N ARG A 159 5.57 -14.49 -18.76
CA ARG A 159 6.44 -14.09 -17.63
C ARG A 159 6.61 -12.57 -17.50
N PHE A 160 5.74 -11.77 -18.10
CA PHE A 160 5.95 -10.33 -18.17
C PHE A 160 5.82 -9.67 -16.79
N ILE A 161 4.75 -9.97 -16.07
CA ILE A 161 4.53 -9.46 -14.71
C ILE A 161 5.47 -10.17 -13.74
N TYR A 162 5.63 -11.49 -13.86
CA TYR A 162 6.51 -12.27 -13.00
C TYR A 162 7.97 -11.77 -13.03
N ASN A 163 8.54 -11.54 -14.22
CA ASN A 163 9.92 -11.07 -14.36
C ASN A 163 10.12 -9.62 -13.91
N ASN A 164 9.06 -8.80 -13.91
CA ASN A 164 9.10 -7.39 -13.53
C ASN A 164 8.32 -7.13 -12.22
N PHE A 165 8.09 -8.17 -11.43
CA PHE A 165 7.15 -8.15 -10.30
C PHE A 165 7.48 -7.02 -9.32
N GLU A 166 8.75 -6.92 -8.92
CA GLU A 166 9.24 -5.89 -8.01
C GLU A 166 8.93 -4.48 -8.51
N ALA A 167 9.10 -4.23 -9.81
CA ALA A 167 8.81 -2.94 -10.42
C ALA A 167 7.33 -2.55 -10.25
N PHE A 168 6.43 -3.49 -10.51
CA PHE A 168 4.99 -3.27 -10.35
C PHE A 168 4.60 -3.01 -8.89
N ILE A 169 5.23 -3.73 -7.94
CA ILE A 169 5.05 -3.50 -6.50
C ILE A 169 5.58 -2.12 -6.09
N TYR A 170 6.76 -1.73 -6.58
CA TYR A 170 7.36 -0.41 -6.28
C TYR A 170 6.53 0.74 -6.83
N ILE A 171 5.91 0.58 -8.00
CA ILE A 171 4.93 1.55 -8.51
C ILE A 171 3.78 1.71 -7.52
N GLY A 172 3.23 0.62 -7.00
CA GLY A 172 2.15 0.68 -6.00
C GLY A 172 2.57 1.37 -4.70
N TRP A 173 3.79 1.11 -4.22
CA TRP A 173 4.34 1.81 -3.05
C TRP A 173 4.60 3.28 -3.32
N ALA A 174 5.10 3.64 -4.49
CA ALA A 174 5.32 5.05 -4.86
C ALA A 174 3.99 5.82 -4.95
N LEU A 175 2.95 5.22 -5.53
CA LEU A 175 1.59 5.76 -5.54
C LEU A 175 1.07 5.95 -4.11
N SER A 176 1.27 4.96 -3.24
CA SER A 176 0.89 5.02 -1.82
C SER A 176 1.62 6.16 -1.10
N CYS A 177 2.94 6.29 -1.30
CA CYS A 177 3.74 7.39 -0.76
C CYS A 177 3.25 8.76 -1.22
N GLY A 178 2.96 8.93 -2.51
CA GLY A 178 2.42 10.18 -3.05
C GLY A 178 1.06 10.54 -2.44
N ALA A 179 0.19 9.54 -2.24
CA ALA A 179 -1.09 9.70 -1.57
C ALA A 179 -0.93 10.08 -0.09
N LEU A 180 -0.02 9.43 0.64
CA LEU A 180 0.31 9.72 2.04
C LEU A 180 0.80 11.17 2.21
N LEU A 181 1.75 11.61 1.39
CA LEU A 181 2.26 12.98 1.42
C LEU A 181 1.15 14.00 1.11
N THR A 182 0.33 13.71 0.10
CA THR A 182 -0.77 14.61 -0.24
C THR A 182 -1.78 14.73 0.90
N MET A 183 -2.07 13.61 1.58
CA MET A 183 -2.94 13.58 2.75
C MET A 183 -2.39 14.43 3.90
N MET A 184 -1.09 14.37 4.18
CA MET A 184 -0.43 15.26 5.16
C MET A 184 -0.58 16.73 4.77
N ILE A 185 -0.27 17.07 3.51
CA ILE A 185 -0.32 18.45 3.02
C ILE A 185 -1.74 19.02 3.14
N CYS A 186 -2.76 18.23 2.76
CA CYS A 186 -4.15 18.65 2.82
C CYS A 186 -4.61 18.86 4.27
N SER A 187 -4.31 17.90 5.16
CA SER A 187 -4.65 18.04 6.58
C SER A 187 -3.97 19.25 7.23
N SER A 188 -2.74 19.59 6.82
CA SER A 188 -2.06 20.79 7.33
C SER A 188 -2.67 22.12 6.86
N LYS A 189 -3.37 22.10 5.72
CA LYS A 189 -3.99 23.28 5.12
C LYS A 189 -5.36 23.56 5.74
N ASP A 190 -6.10 22.51 6.04
CA ASP A 190 -7.40 22.63 6.71
C ASP A 190 -7.22 23.13 8.15
N ASN A 191 -6.30 22.57 8.92
CA ASN A 191 -5.98 23.07 10.27
C ASN A 191 -5.59 24.56 10.28
N ARG A 192 -4.80 25.02 9.30
CA ARG A 192 -4.42 26.44 9.19
C ARG A 192 -5.60 27.36 8.85
N ARG A 193 -6.62 26.87 8.14
CA ARG A 193 -7.82 27.65 7.85
C ARG A 193 -8.68 27.80 9.09
N ASP A 194 -8.79 26.75 9.89
CA ASP A 194 -9.54 26.77 11.14
C ASP A 194 -8.89 27.71 12.18
N GLU A 195 -7.55 27.74 12.25
CA GLU A 195 -6.82 28.67 13.11
C GLU A 195 -6.99 30.15 12.69
N VAL A 196 -7.01 30.44 11.38
CA VAL A 196 -7.18 31.82 10.88
C VAL A 196 -8.65 32.29 10.98
N GLY A 197 -9.61 31.38 10.91
CA GLY A 197 -11.04 31.71 11.09
C GLY A 197 -11.48 31.86 12.55
N ALA A 198 -10.64 31.44 13.50
CA ALA A 198 -10.89 31.55 14.94
C ALA A 198 -10.25 32.78 15.61
N LEU A 199 -9.52 33.60 14.83
CA LEU A 199 -8.92 34.89 15.24
C LEU A 199 -9.76 36.06 14.70
#